data_AF-A0A432QEK7-F1
#
_entry.id   AF-A0A432QEK7-F1
#
_cell.length_a   1.000
_cell.length_b   1.000
_cell.length_c   1.000
_cell.angle_alpha   90.00
_cell.angle_beta   90.00
_cell.angle_gamma   90.00
#
_symmetry.space_group_name_H-M   'P 1'
#
loop_
_entity.id
_entity.type
_entity.pdbx_description
1 polymer ?
#
loop_
_entity_poly.entity_id
_entity_poly.type
_entity_poly.pdbx_seq_one_letter_code
_entity_poly.pdbx_strand_id
1 'polypeptide(L)'
;YLELLRVNGVEGPGTDWPRSQQKALDYSYAHTGEVREYASLLKNFLAYDPVRDGFTVAEQSHVFLRKYPQSELIKGVRELAGKSDRAAEQWFADVLSEVDRLNSEQKSQQALGLIDSISPRLLPPDKQAILQLKRRSLGSTGQTWTSQDNGIQEEILEVPRQDNQDAQAAVPVTPVSPAGEGVVDDGLQRTWDQALKDMQAKNYDQSIELFSGLLNTSYAARANERIREASLLAAQEKRKEAAALFVRASRATDTARRRQLLMSSRNLLEEILQKYPRSGLAGKVRRNLNRIDQELAGIDQTI
;
A
#
# COMPACT_ATOMS: atom_id res chain seq x y z
N TYR A 1 -19.22 -23.92 -3.16
CA TYR A 1 -19.20 -24.32 -4.58
C TYR A 1 -20.31 -23.67 -5.39
N LEU A 2 -21.60 -23.91 -5.09
CA LEU A 2 -22.71 -23.28 -5.83
C LEU A 2 -22.67 -21.74 -5.79
N GLU A 3 -22.28 -21.16 -4.65
CA GLU A 3 -22.09 -19.71 -4.52
C GLU A 3 -20.88 -19.18 -5.32
N LEU A 4 -19.81 -19.98 -5.45
CA LEU A 4 -18.64 -19.67 -6.28
C LEU A 4 -18.99 -19.65 -7.78
N LEU A 5 -19.95 -20.48 -8.19
CA LEU A 5 -20.46 -20.52 -9.57
C LEU A 5 -21.42 -19.36 -9.86
N ARG A 6 -22.25 -18.96 -8.89
CA ARG A 6 -23.22 -17.86 -9.04
C ARG A 6 -22.54 -16.51 -9.22
N VAL A 7 -21.49 -16.22 -8.45
CA VAL A 7 -20.81 -14.91 -8.44
C VAL A 7 -19.97 -14.65 -9.70
N ASN A 8 -19.49 -15.70 -10.39
CA ASN A 8 -18.63 -15.54 -11.58
C ASN A 8 -19.38 -15.38 -12.90
N GLY A 9 -20.72 -15.43 -12.91
CA GLY A 9 -21.49 -15.48 -14.15
C GLY A 9 -21.26 -16.79 -14.91
N VAL A 10 -22.29 -17.29 -15.57
CA VAL A 10 -22.12 -18.40 -16.53
C VAL A 10 -21.47 -17.81 -17.78
N GLU A 11 -20.15 -17.62 -17.79
CA GLU A 11 -19.41 -17.34 -19.02
C GLU A 11 -18.14 -18.20 -19.10
N GLY A 12 -18.29 -19.35 -19.79
CA GLY A 12 -17.19 -20.04 -20.46
C GLY A 12 -16.90 -21.47 -19.96
N PRO A 13 -16.93 -22.50 -20.84
CA PRO A 13 -16.42 -23.82 -20.51
C PRO A 13 -14.89 -23.76 -20.40
N GLY A 14 -14.34 -23.77 -19.18
CA GLY A 14 -12.89 -23.85 -18.96
C GLY A 14 -12.32 -23.21 -17.70
N THR A 15 -13.09 -22.52 -16.85
CA THR A 15 -12.53 -21.88 -15.65
C THR A 15 -12.33 -22.86 -14.49
N ASP A 16 -11.07 -23.27 -14.27
CA ASP A 16 -10.60 -24.07 -13.13
C ASP A 16 -10.70 -23.36 -11.76
N TRP A 17 -11.20 -22.11 -11.72
CA TRP A 17 -11.14 -21.27 -10.52
C TRP A 17 -11.99 -21.77 -9.34
N PRO A 18 -13.30 -22.07 -9.46
CA PRO A 18 -14.07 -22.60 -8.34
C PRO A 18 -13.51 -23.91 -7.78
N ARG A 19 -12.92 -24.74 -8.67
CA ARG A 19 -12.27 -26.00 -8.31
C ARG A 19 -10.93 -25.78 -7.61
N SER A 20 -10.14 -24.80 -8.05
CA SER A 20 -8.88 -24.43 -7.39
C SER A 20 -9.14 -23.84 -5.99
N GLN A 21 -10.19 -23.04 -5.83
CA GLN A 21 -10.63 -22.54 -4.53
C GLN A 21 -11.10 -23.68 -3.61
N GLN A 22 -11.86 -24.64 -4.13
CA GLN A 22 -12.31 -25.79 -3.35
C GLN A 22 -11.12 -26.68 -2.93
N LYS A 23 -10.21 -26.98 -3.86
CA LYS A 23 -8.98 -27.76 -3.56
C LYS A 23 -8.11 -27.08 -2.51
N ALA A 24 -8.07 -25.75 -2.49
CA ALA A 24 -7.40 -24.95 -1.47
C ALA A 24 -8.07 -25.08 -0.09
N LEU A 25 -9.40 -25.19 -0.03
CA LEU A 25 -10.14 -25.42 1.22
C LEU A 25 -10.03 -26.87 1.71
N ASP A 26 -9.84 -27.83 0.81
CA ASP A 26 -9.64 -29.25 1.13
C ASP A 26 -8.22 -29.55 1.68
N TYR A 27 -7.33 -28.56 1.71
CA TYR A 27 -6.00 -28.67 2.32
C TYR A 27 -6.13 -28.81 3.86
N SER A 28 -6.02 -30.03 4.39
CA SER A 28 -6.52 -30.37 5.74
C SER A 28 -5.47 -30.48 6.87
N TYR A 29 -5.93 -30.07 8.06
CA TYR A 29 -5.59 -30.43 9.46
C TYR A 29 -4.35 -29.91 10.22
N ALA A 30 -3.32 -29.31 9.60
CA ALA A 30 -2.16 -28.82 10.37
C ALA A 30 -2.05 -27.28 10.54
N HIS A 31 -2.82 -26.47 9.78
CA HIS A 31 -2.69 -25.00 9.74
C HIS A 31 -4.04 -24.29 9.93
N THR A 32 -4.65 -24.48 11.10
CA THR A 32 -6.04 -24.05 11.39
C THR A 32 -6.26 -22.53 11.34
N GLY A 33 -5.22 -21.71 11.47
CA GLY A 33 -5.31 -20.24 11.41
C GLY A 33 -5.35 -19.69 9.99
N GLU A 34 -4.37 -20.08 9.17
CA GLU A 34 -4.21 -19.62 7.79
C GLU A 34 -5.41 -20.01 6.92
N VAL A 35 -5.82 -21.28 6.93
CA VAL A 35 -6.95 -21.77 6.14
C VAL A 35 -8.26 -21.08 6.58
N ARG A 36 -8.40 -20.75 7.87
CA ARG A 36 -9.56 -19.99 8.38
C ARG A 36 -9.56 -18.55 7.88
N GLU A 37 -8.41 -17.89 7.87
CA GLU A 37 -8.28 -16.52 7.33
C GLU A 37 -8.51 -16.49 5.82
N TYR A 38 -8.02 -17.50 5.09
CA TYR A 38 -8.30 -17.68 3.67
C TYR A 38 -9.79 -17.91 3.39
N ALA A 39 -10.43 -18.81 4.14
CA ALA A 39 -11.86 -19.08 4.01
C ALA A 39 -12.70 -17.84 4.34
N SER A 40 -12.30 -17.07 5.35
CA SER A 40 -12.93 -15.78 5.69
C SER A 40 -12.79 -14.76 4.56
N LEU A 41 -11.58 -14.60 4.02
CA LEU A 41 -11.30 -13.73 2.88
C LEU A 41 -12.15 -14.14 1.66
N LEU A 42 -12.16 -15.42 1.31
CA LEU A 42 -12.94 -15.92 0.18
C LEU A 42 -14.44 -15.70 0.39
N LYS A 43 -14.96 -15.92 1.59
CA LYS A 43 -16.36 -15.64 1.93
C LYS A 43 -16.67 -14.14 1.75
N ASN A 44 -15.83 -13.25 2.27
CA ASN A 44 -16.03 -11.81 2.16
C ASN A 44 -15.92 -11.33 0.71
N PHE A 45 -15.01 -11.91 -0.08
CA PHE A 45 -14.89 -11.64 -1.50
C PHE A 45 -16.15 -12.04 -2.28
N LEU A 46 -16.75 -13.19 -1.99
CA LEU A 46 -17.96 -13.64 -2.67
C LEU A 46 -19.20 -12.84 -2.30
N ALA A 47 -19.21 -12.29 -1.09
CA ALA A 47 -20.29 -11.42 -0.61
C ALA A 47 -20.01 -9.93 -0.86
N TYR A 48 -18.91 -9.61 -1.56
CA TYR A 48 -18.39 -8.25 -1.67
C TYR A 48 -19.37 -7.32 -2.36
N ASP A 49 -19.67 -6.21 -1.71
CA ASP A 49 -20.42 -5.09 -2.24
C ASP A 49 -19.56 -3.82 -2.12
N PRO A 50 -19.20 -3.13 -3.22
CA PRO A 50 -18.28 -2.00 -3.15
C PRO A 50 -18.78 -0.83 -2.29
N VAL A 51 -20.09 -0.59 -2.25
CA VAL A 51 -20.69 0.51 -1.47
C VAL A 51 -20.62 0.20 0.03
N ARG A 52 -20.88 -1.06 0.40
CA ARG A 52 -20.84 -1.50 1.80
C ARG A 52 -19.42 -1.72 2.30
N ASP A 53 -18.58 -2.34 1.47
CA ASP A 53 -17.32 -2.93 1.92
C ASP A 53 -16.09 -2.12 1.49
N GLY A 54 -16.20 -1.23 0.50
CA GLY A 54 -15.09 -0.41 -0.01
C GLY A 54 -13.81 -1.21 -0.27
N PHE A 55 -12.70 -0.86 0.38
CA PHE A 55 -11.42 -1.58 0.24
C PHE A 55 -11.22 -2.72 1.23
N THR A 56 -12.24 -3.11 1.99
CA THR A 56 -12.08 -4.11 3.07
C THR A 56 -11.51 -5.44 2.57
N VAL A 57 -12.02 -5.97 1.46
CA VAL A 57 -11.56 -7.25 0.89
C VAL A 57 -10.17 -7.12 0.26
N ALA A 58 -9.87 -5.98 -0.36
CA ALA A 58 -8.54 -5.66 -0.86
C ALA A 58 -7.52 -5.67 0.28
N GLU A 59 -7.79 -4.93 1.36
CA GLU A 59 -6.91 -4.90 2.53
C GLU A 59 -6.77 -6.27 3.19
N GLN A 60 -7.85 -7.04 3.34
CA GLN A 60 -7.79 -8.40 3.86
C GLN A 60 -6.87 -9.30 3.01
N SER A 61 -6.91 -9.16 1.69
CA SER A 61 -6.02 -9.89 0.78
C SER A 61 -4.57 -9.49 0.98
N HIS A 62 -4.27 -8.18 1.07
CA HIS A 62 -2.92 -7.68 1.31
C HIS A 62 -2.38 -8.05 2.68
N VAL A 63 -3.21 -8.03 3.73
CA VAL A 63 -2.86 -8.50 5.07
C VAL A 63 -2.46 -9.97 5.03
N PHE A 64 -3.25 -10.82 4.35
CA PHE A 64 -2.93 -12.23 4.23
C PHE A 64 -1.57 -12.44 3.53
N LEU A 65 -1.33 -11.74 2.41
CA LEU A 65 -0.07 -11.86 1.67
C LEU A 65 1.16 -11.44 2.50
N ARG A 66 1.01 -10.43 3.38
CA ARG A 66 2.08 -10.02 4.31
C ARG A 66 2.27 -11.01 5.46
N LYS A 67 1.17 -11.58 5.98
CA LYS A 67 1.17 -12.47 7.14
C LYS A 67 1.61 -13.89 6.81
N TYR A 68 1.31 -14.37 5.61
CA TYR A 68 1.61 -15.72 5.14
C TYR A 68 2.39 -15.72 3.82
N PRO A 69 3.62 -15.17 3.78
CA PRO A 69 4.40 -14.99 2.55
C PRO A 69 4.96 -16.29 1.95
N GLN A 70 4.83 -17.43 2.64
CA GLN A 70 5.22 -18.76 2.15
C GLN A 70 4.03 -19.74 2.01
N SER A 71 2.80 -19.24 2.17
CA SER A 71 1.59 -20.05 2.05
C SER A 71 1.40 -20.61 0.63
N GLU A 72 0.96 -21.87 0.55
CA GLU A 72 0.51 -22.50 -0.70
C GLU A 72 -0.71 -21.79 -1.31
N LEU A 73 -1.44 -21.01 -0.51
CA LEU A 73 -2.63 -20.25 -0.89
C LEU A 73 -2.29 -18.89 -1.51
N ILE A 74 -1.03 -18.44 -1.47
CA ILE A 74 -0.61 -17.11 -1.97
C ILE A 74 -1.05 -16.87 -3.40
N LYS A 75 -0.97 -17.87 -4.28
CA LYS A 75 -1.36 -17.72 -5.67
C LYS A 75 -2.84 -17.37 -5.78
N GLY A 76 -3.69 -18.07 -5.02
CA GLY A 76 -5.13 -17.80 -4.94
C GLY A 76 -5.42 -16.42 -4.33
N VAL A 77 -4.75 -16.09 -3.22
CA VAL A 77 -4.93 -14.79 -2.55
C VAL A 77 -4.48 -13.62 -3.42
N ARG A 78 -3.39 -13.76 -4.17
CA ARG A 78 -2.93 -12.71 -5.09
C ARG A 78 -3.94 -12.45 -6.21
N GLU A 79 -4.63 -13.50 -6.67
CA GLU A 79 -5.71 -13.34 -7.63
C GLU A 79 -6.91 -12.60 -7.01
N LEU A 80 -7.28 -12.95 -5.77
CA LEU A 80 -8.32 -12.24 -5.02
C LEU A 80 -7.95 -10.78 -4.77
N ALA A 81 -6.69 -10.49 -4.42
CA ALA A 81 -6.17 -9.14 -4.27
C ALA A 81 -6.36 -8.34 -5.57
N GLY A 82 -5.86 -8.83 -6.70
CA GLY A 82 -5.98 -8.12 -7.97
C GLY A 82 -7.43 -7.93 -8.47
N LYS A 83 -8.36 -8.80 -8.09
CA LYS A 83 -9.80 -8.63 -8.39
C LYS A 83 -10.44 -7.59 -7.45
N SER A 84 -10.20 -7.69 -6.15
CA SER A 84 -10.75 -6.79 -5.14
C SER A 84 -10.16 -5.38 -5.23
N ASP A 85 -8.86 -5.23 -5.52
CA ASP A 85 -8.20 -3.95 -5.77
C ASP A 85 -8.86 -3.20 -6.93
N ARG A 86 -9.07 -3.87 -8.07
CA ARG A 86 -9.72 -3.26 -9.23
C ARG A 86 -11.15 -2.83 -8.93
N ALA A 87 -11.91 -3.66 -8.23
CA ALA A 87 -13.29 -3.34 -7.88
C ALA A 87 -13.37 -2.15 -6.91
N ALA A 88 -12.52 -2.13 -5.88
CA ALA A 88 -12.49 -1.05 -4.89
C ALA A 88 -11.98 0.28 -5.47
N GLU A 89 -10.94 0.23 -6.31
CA GLU A 89 -10.43 1.42 -7.01
C GLU A 89 -11.46 1.98 -7.99
N GLN A 90 -12.21 1.11 -8.70
CA GLN A 90 -13.29 1.56 -9.58
C GLN A 90 -14.40 2.25 -8.79
N TRP A 91 -14.87 1.63 -7.69
CA TRP A 91 -15.87 2.25 -6.83
C TRP A 91 -15.42 3.61 -6.30
N PHE A 92 -14.16 3.72 -5.88
CA PHE A 92 -13.61 5.00 -5.42
C PHE A 92 -13.54 6.04 -6.54
N ALA A 93 -13.17 5.64 -7.76
CA ALA A 93 -13.18 6.51 -8.92
C ALA A 93 -14.60 7.01 -9.25
N ASP A 94 -15.60 6.15 -9.15
CA ASP A 94 -17.01 6.50 -9.36
C ASP A 94 -17.50 7.50 -8.30
N VAL A 95 -17.12 7.29 -7.04
CA VAL A 95 -17.38 8.27 -5.95
C VAL A 95 -16.78 9.63 -6.27
N LEU A 96 -15.51 9.68 -6.68
CA LEU A 96 -14.85 10.94 -7.02
C LEU A 96 -15.52 11.64 -8.20
N SER A 97 -15.88 10.87 -9.23
CA SER A 97 -16.57 11.40 -10.41
C SER A 97 -17.92 12.00 -10.05
N GLU A 98 -18.68 11.35 -9.16
CA GLU A 98 -19.96 11.86 -8.69
C GLU A 98 -19.80 13.12 -7.84
N VAL A 99 -18.79 13.17 -6.96
CA VAL A 99 -18.43 14.38 -6.22
C VAL A 99 -18.07 15.52 -7.17
N ASP A 100 -17.30 15.25 -8.22
CA ASP A 100 -16.92 16.23 -9.24
C ASP A 100 -18.13 16.77 -9.99
N ARG A 101 -19.04 15.88 -10.37
CA ARG A 101 -20.31 16.22 -11.02
C ARG A 101 -21.19 17.10 -10.14
N LEU A 102 -21.36 16.73 -8.87
CA LEU A 102 -22.14 17.53 -7.92
C LEU A 102 -21.52 18.91 -7.70
N ASN A 103 -20.19 19.00 -7.67
CA ASN A 103 -19.50 20.27 -7.53
C ASN A 103 -19.64 21.17 -8.78
N SER A 104 -19.56 20.60 -9.99
CA SER A 104 -19.75 21.38 -11.22
C SER A 104 -21.18 21.89 -11.38
N GLU A 105 -22.15 21.17 -10.80
CA GLU A 105 -23.55 21.59 -10.67
C GLU A 105 -23.80 22.59 -9.52
N GLN A 106 -22.75 23.11 -8.86
CA GLN A 106 -22.82 24.01 -7.70
C GLN A 106 -23.53 23.39 -6.47
N LYS A 107 -23.69 22.06 -6.43
CA LYS A 107 -24.30 21.30 -5.33
C LYS A 107 -23.26 20.86 -4.30
N SER A 108 -22.40 21.78 -3.86
CA SER A 108 -21.28 21.46 -2.97
C SER A 108 -21.71 20.82 -1.64
N GLN A 109 -22.89 21.15 -1.11
CA GLN A 109 -23.44 20.50 0.10
C GLN A 109 -23.81 19.03 -0.12
N GLN A 110 -24.32 18.67 -1.30
CA GLN A 110 -24.61 17.27 -1.63
C GLN A 110 -23.32 16.48 -1.86
N ALA A 111 -22.32 17.12 -2.49
CA ALA A 111 -21.00 16.53 -2.67
C ALA A 111 -20.31 16.25 -1.31
N LEU A 112 -20.43 17.16 -0.35
CA LEU A 112 -19.98 16.96 1.03
C LEU A 112 -20.74 15.81 1.71
N GLY A 113 -22.07 15.79 1.59
CA GLY A 113 -22.88 14.69 2.14
C GLY A 113 -22.51 13.32 1.59
N LEU A 114 -22.17 13.22 0.29
CA LEU A 114 -21.67 11.98 -0.31
C LEU A 114 -20.33 11.56 0.31
N ILE A 115 -19.37 12.49 0.44
CA ILE A 115 -18.08 12.19 1.08
C ILE A 115 -18.27 11.74 2.54
N ASP A 116 -19.12 12.43 3.29
CA ASP A 116 -19.33 12.16 4.71
C ASP A 116 -20.12 10.86 4.96
N SER A 117 -20.86 10.37 3.95
CA SER A 117 -21.53 9.07 4.01
C SER A 117 -20.57 7.88 3.94
N ILE A 118 -19.34 8.09 3.43
CA ILE A 118 -18.35 7.04 3.27
C ILE A 118 -17.56 6.89 4.57
N SER A 119 -17.68 5.71 5.18
CA SER A 119 -16.91 5.40 6.39
C SER A 119 -15.40 5.34 6.09
N PRO A 120 -14.55 6.03 6.87
CA PRO A 120 -13.09 6.02 6.68
C PRO A 120 -12.48 4.63 6.81
N ARG A 121 -13.09 3.75 7.60
CA ARG A 121 -12.61 2.39 7.80
C ARG A 121 -12.64 1.56 6.51
N LEU A 122 -13.49 1.94 5.56
CA LEU A 122 -13.60 1.31 4.25
C LEU A 122 -12.55 1.83 3.26
N LEU A 123 -11.78 2.85 3.67
CA LEU A 123 -10.82 3.54 2.80
C LEU A 123 -9.40 3.36 3.32
N PRO A 124 -8.45 3.03 2.44
CA PRO A 124 -7.03 3.10 2.76
C PRO A 124 -6.62 4.55 3.05
N PRO A 125 -5.54 4.79 3.83
CA PRO A 125 -5.16 6.13 4.26
C PRO A 125 -4.89 7.13 3.12
N ASP A 126 -4.39 6.67 1.97
CA ASP A 126 -4.21 7.51 0.77
C ASP A 126 -5.57 7.96 0.19
N LYS A 127 -6.56 7.06 0.13
CA LYS A 127 -7.92 7.39 -0.32
C LYS A 127 -8.63 8.33 0.64
N GLN A 128 -8.45 8.13 1.95
CA GLN A 128 -8.91 9.06 2.97
C GLN A 128 -8.31 10.47 2.74
N ALA A 129 -7.01 10.56 2.46
CA ALA A 129 -6.35 11.83 2.20
C ALA A 129 -6.89 12.53 0.94
N ILE A 130 -7.21 11.78 -0.11
CA ILE A 130 -7.83 12.31 -1.33
C ILE A 130 -9.21 12.90 -1.03
N LEU A 131 -10.10 12.18 -0.35
CA LEU A 131 -11.41 12.71 0.03
C LEU A 131 -11.30 13.90 0.98
N GLN A 132 -10.34 13.89 1.89
CA GLN A 132 -10.05 15.01 2.78
C GLN A 132 -9.61 16.27 2.03
N LEU A 133 -8.75 16.14 1.01
CA LEU A 133 -8.39 17.25 0.14
C LEU A 133 -9.62 17.74 -0.64
N LYS A 134 -10.42 16.82 -1.17
CA LYS A 134 -11.62 17.15 -1.94
C LYS A 134 -12.63 17.93 -1.11
N ARG A 135 -12.89 17.47 0.10
CA ARG A 135 -13.78 18.11 1.07
C ARG A 135 -13.37 19.55 1.41
N ARG A 136 -12.06 19.81 1.56
CA ARG A 136 -11.54 21.18 1.75
C ARG A 136 -11.77 22.07 0.53
N SER A 137 -11.62 21.53 -0.68
CA SER A 137 -11.90 22.28 -1.93
C SER A 137 -13.38 22.63 -2.10
N LEU A 138 -14.29 21.88 -1.47
CA LEU A 138 -15.73 22.13 -1.46
C LEU A 138 -16.16 23.16 -0.39
N GLY A 139 -15.21 23.79 0.30
CA GLY A 139 -15.49 24.85 1.28
C GLY A 139 -15.77 24.37 2.71
N SER A 140 -15.57 23.07 3.01
CA SER A 140 -15.70 22.54 4.38
C SER A 140 -14.36 22.61 5.15
N THR A 141 -14.37 23.30 6.29
CA THR A 141 -13.25 23.44 7.24
C THR A 141 -13.38 22.54 8.48
N GLY A 142 -14.44 21.72 8.57
CA GLY A 142 -14.79 20.92 9.76
C GLY A 142 -14.27 19.47 9.77
N GLN A 143 -13.89 19.00 10.97
CA GLN A 143 -13.52 17.63 11.40
C GLN A 143 -12.75 16.76 10.39
N THR A 144 -11.42 16.71 10.49
CA THR A 144 -10.59 15.63 9.92
C THR A 144 -10.99 14.27 10.46
N TRP A 145 -11.08 13.23 9.62
CA TRP A 145 -11.13 11.85 10.07
C TRP A 145 -9.90 11.60 10.96
N THR A 146 -10.07 11.48 12.28
CA THR A 146 -8.96 11.31 13.22
C THR A 146 -8.64 9.82 13.40
N SER A 147 -7.38 9.53 13.74
CA SER A 147 -6.86 8.17 13.88
C SER A 147 -7.61 7.28 14.91
N GLN A 148 -8.50 7.84 15.73
CA GLN A 148 -9.30 7.08 16.71
C GLN A 148 -10.38 6.21 16.06
N ASP A 149 -10.80 6.51 14.84
CA ASP A 149 -11.76 5.68 14.10
C ASP A 149 -11.13 4.44 13.45
N ASN A 150 -9.82 4.25 13.54
CA ASN A 150 -9.14 3.04 13.09
C ASN A 150 -8.88 2.13 14.29
N GLY A 151 -9.85 1.28 14.62
CA GLY A 151 -9.72 0.25 15.66
C GLY A 151 -8.75 -0.88 15.29
N ILE A 152 -7.48 -0.55 15.08
CA ILE A 152 -6.38 -1.51 15.17
C ILE A 152 -5.57 -1.12 16.40
N GLN A 153 -5.58 -2.03 17.37
CA GLN A 153 -4.98 -1.88 18.69
C GLN A 153 -3.52 -1.44 18.59
N GLU A 154 -3.14 -0.54 19.49
CA GLU A 154 -1.77 -0.19 19.80
C GLU A 154 -0.99 -1.48 20.13
N GLU A 155 -0.17 -1.95 19.18
CA GLU A 155 0.93 -2.83 19.52
C GLU A 155 2.19 -1.98 19.67
N ILE A 156 2.56 -1.86 20.94
CA ILE A 156 3.72 -1.18 21.48
C ILE A 156 4.96 -1.68 20.72
N LEU A 157 5.79 -0.75 20.23
CA LEU A 157 7.10 -1.05 19.64
C LEU A 157 8.05 -1.58 20.73
N GLU A 158 7.90 -2.84 21.06
CA GLU A 158 8.93 -3.66 21.67
C GLU A 158 9.71 -4.31 20.53
N VAL A 159 11.03 -4.08 20.50
CA VAL A 159 11.92 -4.53 19.43
C VAL A 159 12.48 -5.90 19.84
N PRO A 160 12.14 -7.02 19.17
CA PRO A 160 12.89 -8.24 19.36
C PRO A 160 14.22 -8.10 18.63
N ARG A 161 15.32 -8.32 19.36
CA ARG A 161 16.62 -8.61 18.75
C ARG A 161 16.50 -9.96 18.05
N GLN A 162 16.95 -10.05 16.81
CA GLN A 162 17.40 -11.31 16.25
C GLN A 162 18.81 -11.15 15.71
N ASP A 163 19.67 -12.00 16.25
CA ASP A 163 21.04 -12.24 15.86
C ASP A 163 21.10 -12.85 14.45
N ASN A 164 22.28 -12.68 13.85
CA ASN A 164 22.65 -12.95 12.47
C ASN A 164 22.64 -14.44 12.03
N GLN A 165 22.83 -14.60 10.70
CA GLN A 165 23.34 -15.77 9.94
C GLN A 165 22.28 -16.86 9.62
N ASP A 166 22.04 -17.30 8.37
CA ASP A 166 22.96 -17.56 7.26
C ASP A 166 22.28 -17.65 5.87
N ALA A 167 23.12 -17.56 4.83
CA ALA A 167 23.07 -18.25 3.53
C ALA A 167 22.08 -17.83 2.41
N GLN A 168 22.72 -17.54 1.27
CA GLN A 168 22.20 -17.37 -0.09
C GLN A 168 21.46 -18.60 -0.63
N ALA A 169 20.40 -18.37 -1.42
CA ALA A 169 20.11 -19.14 -2.63
C ALA A 169 19.29 -18.29 -3.60
N ALA A 170 19.91 -17.90 -4.72
CA ALA A 170 19.22 -17.33 -5.86
C ALA A 170 18.31 -18.39 -6.50
N VAL A 171 17.03 -18.08 -6.68
CA VAL A 171 16.11 -18.90 -7.48
C VAL A 171 16.04 -18.34 -8.90
N PRO A 172 16.12 -19.17 -9.95
CA PRO A 172 16.00 -18.71 -11.32
C PRO A 172 14.53 -18.40 -11.63
N VAL A 173 14.26 -17.18 -12.12
CA VAL A 173 12.93 -16.79 -12.62
C VAL A 173 12.78 -17.25 -14.06
N THR A 174 11.81 -18.14 -14.32
CA THR A 174 11.36 -18.49 -15.67
C THR A 174 10.36 -17.45 -16.19
N PRO A 175 10.41 -17.06 -17.47
CA PRO A 175 9.46 -16.12 -18.04
C PRO A 175 8.16 -16.85 -18.43
N VAL A 176 7.03 -16.36 -17.95
CA VAL A 176 5.70 -16.78 -18.42
C VAL A 176 5.25 -15.77 -19.47
N SER A 177 5.25 -16.18 -20.74
CA SER A 177 4.60 -15.45 -21.84
C SER A 177 3.12 -15.83 -21.92
N PRO A 178 2.20 -14.87 -22.17
CA PRO A 178 0.95 -15.16 -22.85
C PRO A 178 1.04 -14.73 -24.32
N ALA A 179 0.54 -15.61 -25.19
CA ALA A 179 0.38 -15.34 -26.61
C ALA A 179 -0.65 -14.23 -26.85
N GLY A 180 -0.22 -13.24 -27.62
CA GLY A 180 -1.01 -12.17 -28.23
C GLY A 180 -0.08 -11.43 -29.16
N GLU A 181 -0.24 -11.62 -30.47
CA GLU A 181 0.57 -10.98 -31.50
C GLU A 181 0.56 -9.46 -31.35
N GLY A 182 1.73 -8.92 -31.01
CA GLY A 182 2.05 -7.52 -30.95
C GLY A 182 3.52 -7.45 -30.64
N VAL A 183 4.32 -7.03 -31.63
CA VAL A 183 5.78 -6.90 -31.58
C VAL A 183 6.25 -6.57 -30.17
N VAL A 184 6.87 -7.55 -29.50
CA VAL A 184 7.51 -7.33 -28.20
C VAL A 184 8.66 -6.38 -28.53
N ASP A 185 8.53 -5.14 -28.09
CA ASP A 185 9.65 -4.20 -28.18
C ASP A 185 10.69 -4.69 -27.17
N ASP A 186 11.64 -5.50 -27.64
CA ASP A 186 12.72 -6.11 -26.85
C ASP A 186 13.45 -5.09 -25.95
N GLY A 187 13.42 -3.80 -26.33
CA GLY A 187 13.92 -2.70 -25.50
C GLY A 187 13.12 -2.49 -24.22
N LEU A 188 11.79 -2.50 -24.29
CA LEU A 188 10.90 -2.26 -23.15
C LEU A 188 10.99 -3.37 -22.10
N GLN A 189 11.09 -4.62 -22.55
CA GLN A 189 11.25 -5.76 -21.65
C GLN A 189 12.61 -5.72 -20.93
N ARG A 190 13.70 -5.37 -21.62
CA ARG A 190 15.02 -5.19 -20.99
C ARG A 190 15.01 -4.08 -19.93
N THR A 191 14.36 -2.95 -20.21
CA THR A 191 14.19 -1.87 -19.23
C THR A 191 13.40 -2.32 -18.01
N TRP A 192 12.31 -3.07 -18.21
CA TRP A 192 11.52 -3.65 -17.14
C TRP A 192 12.34 -4.61 -16.26
N ASP A 193 13.08 -5.53 -16.87
CA ASP A 193 13.90 -6.51 -16.15
C ASP A 193 15.04 -5.83 -15.38
N GLN A 194 15.65 -4.78 -15.95
CA GLN A 194 16.66 -3.99 -15.26
C GLN A 194 16.07 -3.23 -14.07
N ALA A 195 14.89 -2.62 -14.22
CA ALA A 195 14.20 -1.93 -13.13
C ALA A 195 13.89 -2.88 -11.96
N LEU A 196 13.53 -4.14 -12.23
CA LEU A 196 13.34 -5.17 -11.21
C LEU A 196 14.64 -5.57 -10.51
N LYS A 197 15.75 -5.70 -11.24
CA LYS A 197 17.08 -5.95 -10.63
C LYS A 197 17.47 -4.81 -9.70
N ASP A 198 17.20 -3.57 -10.09
CA ASP A 198 17.46 -2.41 -9.25
C ASP A 198 16.59 -2.39 -7.98
N MET A 199 15.31 -2.81 -8.04
CA MET A 199 14.51 -3.00 -6.82
C MET A 199 15.13 -4.04 -5.88
N GLN A 200 15.56 -5.18 -6.42
CA GLN A 200 16.16 -6.27 -5.63
C GLN A 200 17.49 -5.84 -5.00
N ALA A 201 18.29 -5.05 -5.73
CA ALA A 201 19.52 -4.46 -5.24
C ALA A 201 19.29 -3.27 -4.27
N LYS A 202 18.03 -2.90 -4.00
CA LYS A 202 17.63 -1.73 -3.22
C LYS A 202 18.05 -0.39 -3.84
N ASN A 203 18.37 -0.39 -5.12
CA ASN A 203 18.60 0.80 -5.94
C ASN A 203 17.25 1.42 -6.34
N TYR A 204 16.47 1.84 -5.36
CA TYR A 204 15.08 2.25 -5.59
C TYR A 204 14.95 3.50 -6.47
N ASP A 205 15.88 4.45 -6.37
CA ASP A 205 15.87 5.66 -7.21
C ASP A 205 16.04 5.29 -8.69
N GLN A 206 17.01 4.43 -9.00
CA GLN A 206 17.28 3.94 -10.36
C GLN A 206 16.11 3.11 -10.89
N SER A 207 15.53 2.27 -10.03
CA SER A 207 14.36 1.48 -10.38
C SER A 207 13.14 2.36 -10.72
N ILE A 208 12.86 3.37 -9.90
CA ILE A 208 11.78 4.33 -10.14
C ILE A 208 11.99 5.07 -11.46
N GLU A 209 13.23 5.47 -11.76
CA GLU A 209 13.57 6.13 -13.03
C GLU A 209 13.28 5.23 -14.23
N LEU A 210 13.75 3.97 -14.19
CA LEU A 210 13.52 3.01 -15.27
C LEU A 210 12.03 2.68 -15.47
N PHE A 211 11.28 2.46 -14.38
CA PHE A 211 9.83 2.29 -14.49
C PHE A 211 9.13 3.56 -14.96
N SER A 212 9.61 4.76 -14.59
CA SER A 212 9.04 6.03 -15.06
C SER A 212 9.19 6.18 -16.57
N GLY A 213 10.31 5.72 -17.14
CA GLY A 213 10.52 5.65 -18.59
C GLY A 213 9.51 4.77 -19.33
N LEU A 214 8.88 3.82 -18.63
CA LEU A 214 7.87 2.92 -19.19
C LEU A 214 6.44 3.47 -19.13
N LEU A 215 6.21 4.65 -18.53
CA LEU A 215 4.85 5.19 -18.29
C LEU A 215 4.12 5.62 -19.56
N ASN A 216 4.82 5.85 -20.67
CA ASN A 216 4.21 6.20 -21.96
C ASN A 216 4.11 4.98 -22.90
N THR A 217 4.12 3.77 -22.35
CA THR A 217 4.12 2.52 -23.13
C THR A 217 3.02 1.57 -22.66
N SER A 218 2.91 0.40 -23.29
CA SER A 218 2.02 -0.69 -22.84
C SER A 218 2.34 -1.21 -21.42
N TYR A 219 3.48 -0.84 -20.84
CA TYR A 219 3.87 -1.18 -19.48
C TYR A 219 3.36 -0.20 -18.42
N ALA A 220 2.73 0.92 -18.81
CA ALA A 220 2.40 2.03 -17.92
C ALA A 220 1.67 1.63 -16.61
N ALA A 221 0.66 0.78 -16.70
CA ALA A 221 -0.10 0.34 -15.53
C ALA A 221 0.78 -0.48 -14.56
N ARG A 222 1.57 -1.42 -15.10
CA ARG A 222 2.49 -2.27 -14.32
C ARG A 222 3.64 -1.46 -13.74
N ALA A 223 4.17 -0.51 -14.51
CA ALA A 223 5.26 0.38 -14.09
C ALA A 223 4.81 1.34 -12.98
N ASN A 224 3.60 1.89 -13.05
CA ASN A 224 3.04 2.72 -11.99
C ASN A 224 2.97 1.99 -10.64
N GLU A 225 2.56 0.71 -10.65
CA GLU A 225 2.52 -0.09 -9.42
C GLU A 225 3.92 -0.30 -8.84
N ARG A 226 4.89 -0.65 -9.69
CA ARG A 226 6.28 -0.81 -9.26
C ARG A 226 6.92 0.48 -8.75
N ILE A 227 6.57 1.64 -9.33
CA ILE A 227 7.01 2.96 -8.82
C ILE A 227 6.47 3.20 -7.42
N ARG A 228 5.20 2.85 -7.13
CA ARG A 228 4.62 2.99 -5.79
C ARG A 228 5.34 2.08 -4.78
N GLU A 229 5.56 0.83 -5.16
CA GLU A 229 6.27 -0.15 -4.33
C GLU A 229 7.71 0.27 -4.04
N ALA A 230 8.48 0.64 -5.06
CA ALA A 230 9.85 1.13 -4.91
C ALA A 230 9.91 2.40 -4.05
N SER A 231 8.96 3.33 -4.25
CA SER A 231 8.83 4.55 -3.43
C SER A 231 8.53 4.23 -1.98
N LEU A 232 7.66 3.25 -1.70
CA LEU A 232 7.33 2.80 -0.35
C LEU A 232 8.56 2.19 0.34
N LEU A 233 9.25 1.27 -0.33
CA LEU A 233 10.43 0.60 0.22
C LEU A 233 11.55 1.59 0.53
N ALA A 234 11.86 2.49 -0.41
CA ALA A 234 12.87 3.53 -0.21
C ALA A 234 12.52 4.46 0.97
N ALA A 235 11.27 4.89 1.04
CA ALA A 235 10.79 5.75 2.12
C ALA A 235 10.79 5.03 3.49
N GLN A 236 10.50 3.72 3.53
CA GLN A 236 10.57 2.93 4.75
C GLN A 236 12.01 2.79 5.26
N GLU A 237 12.99 2.53 4.38
CA GLU A 237 14.40 2.42 4.77
C GLU A 237 14.95 3.76 5.28
N LYS A 238 14.71 4.86 4.56
CA LYS A 238 15.09 6.20 5.04
C LYS A 238 14.42 6.55 6.36
N ARG A 239 13.15 6.19 6.56
CA ARG A 239 12.44 6.47 7.82
C ARG A 239 13.02 5.66 8.97
N LYS A 240 13.46 4.41 8.72
CA LYS A 240 14.15 3.57 9.70
C LYS A 240 15.50 4.19 10.11
N GLU A 241 16.27 4.69 9.15
CA GLU A 241 17.52 5.41 9.42
C GLU A 241 17.27 6.70 10.22
N ALA A 242 16.29 7.51 9.82
CA ALA A 242 15.89 8.71 10.55
C ALA A 242 15.49 8.39 12.00
N ALA A 243 14.72 7.31 12.23
CA ALA A 243 14.34 6.88 13.56
C ALA A 243 15.56 6.44 14.40
N ALA A 244 16.53 5.75 13.79
CA ALA A 244 17.76 5.37 14.48
C ALA A 244 18.58 6.60 14.92
N LEU A 245 18.66 7.64 14.08
CA LEU A 245 19.30 8.91 14.42
C LEU A 245 18.56 9.63 15.57
N PHE A 246 17.22 9.65 15.52
CA PHE A 246 16.40 10.22 16.58
C PHE A 246 16.62 9.52 17.93
N VAL A 247 16.65 8.19 17.96
CA VAL A 247 16.93 7.41 19.19
C VAL A 247 18.34 7.67 19.72
N ARG A 248 19.34 7.82 18.83
CA ARG A 248 20.69 8.22 19.24
C ARG A 248 20.69 9.62 19.84
N ALA A 249 19.93 10.55 19.25
CA ALA A 249 19.80 11.92 19.76
C ALA A 249 19.15 11.95 21.15
N SER A 250 18.09 11.17 21.36
CA SER A 250 17.39 11.12 22.66
C SER A 250 18.25 10.57 23.80
N ARG A 251 19.31 9.83 23.47
CA ARG A 251 20.29 9.29 24.44
C ARG A 251 21.56 10.14 24.56
N ALA A 252 21.75 11.13 23.70
CA ALA A 252 22.92 11.99 23.72
C ALA A 252 22.82 12.97 24.90
N THR A 253 23.87 13.00 25.72
CA THR A 253 24.02 13.95 26.83
C THR A 253 24.60 15.29 26.39
N ASP A 254 25.42 15.29 25.34
CA ASP A 254 25.94 16.51 24.72
C ASP A 254 24.88 17.16 23.81
N THR A 255 24.53 18.40 24.15
CA THR A 255 23.59 19.26 23.43
C THR A 255 23.97 19.48 21.97
N ALA A 256 25.26 19.67 21.67
CA ALA A 256 25.73 19.90 20.30
C ALA A 256 25.54 18.63 19.44
N ARG A 257 25.96 17.48 19.97
CA ARG A 257 25.76 16.18 19.32
C ARG A 257 24.28 15.82 19.16
N ARG A 258 23.45 16.12 20.16
CA ARG A 258 21.99 15.92 20.09
C ARG A 258 21.38 16.72 18.94
N ARG A 259 21.70 18.02 18.82
CA ARG A 259 21.22 18.87 17.72
C ARG A 259 21.63 18.32 16.36
N GLN A 260 22.90 17.92 16.20
CA GLN A 260 23.39 17.35 14.94
C GLN A 260 22.59 16.11 14.52
N LEU A 261 22.34 15.17 15.45
CA LEU A 261 21.60 13.95 15.17
C LEU A 261 20.13 14.21 14.81
N LEU A 262 19.48 15.17 15.49
CA LEU A 262 18.13 15.61 15.17
C LEU A 262 18.05 16.24 13.78
N MET A 263 19.00 17.10 13.41
CA MET A 263 19.07 17.68 12.07
C MET A 263 19.27 16.60 10.99
N SER A 264 20.15 15.61 11.21
CA SER A 264 20.32 14.50 10.28
C SER A 264 19.04 13.67 10.14
N SER A 265 18.33 13.41 11.25
CA SER A 265 17.02 12.73 11.23
C SER A 265 15.97 13.53 10.44
N ARG A 266 15.93 14.84 10.65
CA ARG A 266 15.04 15.79 9.97
C ARG A 266 15.26 15.77 8.46
N ASN A 267 16.52 15.89 8.01
CA ASN A 267 16.88 15.91 6.59
C ASN A 267 16.42 14.64 5.86
N LEU A 268 16.62 13.45 6.45
CA LEU A 268 16.14 12.19 5.86
C LEU A 268 14.62 12.14 5.72
N LEU A 269 13.88 12.72 6.67
CA LEU A 269 12.43 12.78 6.61
C LEU A 269 11.94 13.79 5.56
N GLU A 270 12.62 14.93 5.40
CA GLU A 270 12.33 15.88 4.32
C GLU A 270 12.62 15.28 2.94
N GLU A 271 13.73 14.55 2.80
CA GLU A 271 14.06 13.81 1.57
C GLU A 271 12.96 12.82 1.18
N ILE A 272 12.33 12.13 2.15
CA ILE A 272 11.21 11.23 1.85
C ILE A 272 10.02 11.99 1.24
N LEU A 273 9.69 13.16 1.78
CA LEU A 273 8.58 13.97 1.26
C LEU A 273 8.87 14.50 -0.15
N GLN A 274 10.14 14.80 -0.44
CA GLN A 274 10.56 15.30 -1.74
C GLN A 274 10.68 14.19 -2.79
N LYS A 275 11.39 13.10 -2.47
CA LYS A 275 11.73 12.05 -3.44
C LYS A 275 10.66 10.97 -3.59
N TYR A 276 9.92 10.67 -2.53
CA TYR A 276 8.95 9.57 -2.52
C TYR A 276 7.54 10.02 -2.15
N PRO A 277 6.95 11.00 -2.88
CA PRO A 277 5.60 11.50 -2.60
C PRO A 277 4.53 10.42 -2.78
N ARG A 278 4.80 9.38 -3.59
CA ARG A 278 3.92 8.24 -3.86
C ARG A 278 4.07 7.07 -2.87
N SER A 279 4.90 7.21 -1.85
CA SER A 279 5.13 6.16 -0.83
C SER A 279 3.95 5.89 0.10
N GLY A 280 2.93 6.77 0.13
CA GLY A 280 1.85 6.70 1.12
C GLY A 280 2.28 7.02 2.56
N LEU A 281 3.54 7.40 2.79
CA LEU A 281 4.09 7.66 4.13
C LEU A 281 4.05 9.14 4.56
N ALA A 282 3.62 10.07 3.69
CA ALA A 282 3.70 11.51 3.94
C ALA A 282 3.10 11.94 5.29
N GLY A 283 1.94 11.38 5.67
CA GLY A 283 1.32 11.68 6.96
C GLY A 283 2.16 11.22 8.16
N LYS A 284 2.76 10.03 8.10
CA LYS A 284 3.66 9.52 9.16
C LYS A 284 4.95 10.31 9.25
N VAL A 285 5.51 10.70 8.10
CA VAL A 285 6.75 11.47 7.99
C VAL A 285 6.58 12.88 8.56
N ARG A 286 5.50 13.58 8.23
CA ARG A 286 5.20 14.91 8.79
C ARG A 286 5.03 14.89 10.31
N ARG A 287 4.40 13.85 10.87
CA ARG A 287 4.30 13.70 12.34
C ARG A 287 5.68 13.52 12.99
N ASN A 288 6.55 12.71 12.38
CA ASN A 288 7.92 12.54 12.86
C ASN A 288 8.70 13.86 12.78
N LEU A 289 8.57 14.63 11.69
CA LEU A 289 9.18 15.95 11.53
C LEU A 289 8.74 16.91 12.64
N ASN A 290 7.43 17.04 12.88
CA ASN A 290 6.91 17.90 13.94
C ASN A 290 7.52 17.58 15.31
N ARG A 291 7.70 16.30 15.63
CA ARG A 291 8.34 15.88 16.89
C ARG A 291 9.81 16.30 16.94
N ILE A 292 10.54 16.16 15.85
CA ILE A 292 11.94 16.59 15.76
C ILE A 292 12.06 18.11 15.86
N ASP A 293 11.17 18.85 15.21
CA ASP A 293 11.15 20.31 15.27
C ASP A 293 10.88 20.81 16.69
N GLN A 294 9.99 20.15 17.45
CA GLN A 294 9.77 20.43 18.87
C GLN A 294 11.01 20.17 19.72
N GLU A 295 11.71 19.06 19.50
CA GLU A 295 12.96 18.73 20.21
C GLU A 295 14.08 19.73 19.89
N LEU A 296 14.20 20.15 18.63
CA LEU A 296 15.17 21.18 18.22
C LEU A 296 14.86 22.54 18.87
N ALA A 297 13.59 22.97 18.85
CA ALA A 297 13.17 24.22 19.48
C ALA A 297 13.45 24.23 20.99
N GLY A 298 13.26 23.10 21.68
CA GLY A 298 13.58 22.97 23.11
C GLY A 298 15.08 23.12 23.39
N ILE A 299 15.94 22.64 22.49
CA ILE A 299 17.39 22.82 22.60
C ILE A 299 17.77 24.29 22.42
N ASP A 300 17.20 24.97 21.42
CA ASP A 300 17.49 26.38 21.13
C ASP A 300 17.06 27.33 22.28
N GLN A 301 16.05 26.95 23.07
CA GLN A 301 15.63 27.72 24.26
C GLN A 301 16.55 27.54 25.48
N THR A 302 17.46 26.57 25.44
CA THR A 302 18.36 26.23 26.57
C THR A 302 19.78 26.78 26.37
N ILE A 303 20.09 27.31 25.19
CA ILE A 303 21.39 27.94 24.84
C ILE A 303 21.22 29.46 24.91
#